data_AF-A0A514WR66-F1
#
_entry.id   AF-A0A514WR66-F1
#
_cell.length_a   1.000
_cell.length_b   1.000
_cell.length_c   1.000
_cell.angle_alpha   90.00
_cell.angle_beta   90.00
_cell.angle_gamma   90.00
#
_symmetry.space_group_name_H-M   'P 1'
#
loop_
_entity.id
_entity.type
_entity.pdbx_description
1 polymer ?
#
loop_
_entity_poly.entity_id
_entity_poly.type
_entity_poly.pdbx_seq_one_letter_code
_entity_poly.pdbx_strand_id
1 'polypeptide(L)'
;MQVADPAVSRRKFDREVAQLHDLGSTLVARGMWVMQAEFPVVKVAFATVNCRPWTIPFAVRIDFTDYDVQPLAITFVEPFTDRELMPAEMPTKLRRAVPGGAMQQIEMNGQPVLMQMAMELYQHYPQMPHVPGFLCLPGTRAYHAHPAHTGDPWEIHRAVGEGKLFNLLETVWRYGTAPINQVKVNLGLDQSEVPA
;
A
#
# COMPACT_ATOMS: atom_id res chain seq x y z
N MET A 1 -1.49 24.57 -7.26
CA MET A 1 -0.25 25.28 -7.65
C MET A 1 0.86 24.27 -7.57
N GLN A 2 1.47 23.92 -8.70
CA GLN A 2 2.56 22.94 -8.77
C GLN A 2 3.84 23.59 -8.21
N VAL A 3 4.54 22.92 -7.31
CA VAL A 3 5.68 23.48 -6.57
C VAL A 3 7.02 23.07 -7.20
N ALA A 4 7.08 21.89 -7.81
CA ALA A 4 8.24 21.42 -8.55
C ALA A 4 8.09 21.68 -10.06
N ASP A 5 9.21 21.84 -10.76
CA ASP A 5 9.22 21.77 -12.23
C ASP A 5 8.69 20.38 -12.67
N PRO A 6 7.58 20.29 -13.44
CA PRO A 6 7.02 19.03 -13.91
C PRO A 6 8.05 18.13 -14.60
N ALA A 7 9.06 18.71 -15.27
CA ALA A 7 10.09 17.96 -15.95
C ALA A 7 10.99 17.17 -14.97
N VAL A 8 11.20 17.67 -13.75
CA VAL A 8 11.95 16.94 -12.70
C VAL A 8 11.17 15.71 -12.26
N SER A 9 9.89 15.90 -11.90
CA SER A 9 9.04 14.79 -11.47
C SER A 9 8.86 13.77 -12.59
N ARG A 10 8.73 14.21 -13.84
CA ARG A 10 8.65 13.33 -15.01
C ARG A 10 9.90 12.47 -15.20
N ARG A 11 11.10 13.06 -15.14
CA ARG A 11 12.36 12.30 -15.24
C ARG A 11 12.50 11.25 -14.13
N LYS A 12 12.06 11.58 -12.91
CA LYS A 12 12.07 10.63 -11.80
C LYS A 12 11.03 9.52 -11.99
N PHE A 13 9.82 9.86 -12.43
CA PHE A 13 8.81 8.89 -12.81
C PHE A 13 9.35 7.90 -13.83
N ASP A 14 9.96 8.38 -14.91
CA ASP A 14 10.49 7.51 -15.98
C ASP A 14 11.53 6.52 -15.46
N ARG A 15 12.42 6.99 -14.57
CA ARG A 15 13.43 6.14 -13.93
C ARG A 15 12.81 5.07 -13.02
N GLU A 16 11.85 5.46 -12.18
CA GLU A 16 11.19 4.52 -11.25
C GLU A 16 10.35 3.49 -12.01
N VAL A 17 9.66 3.89 -13.08
CA VAL A 17 8.88 3.00 -13.94
C VAL A 17 9.77 2.05 -14.74
N ALA A 18 10.89 2.52 -15.29
CA ALA A 18 11.87 1.66 -15.94
C ALA A 18 12.37 0.56 -15.00
N GLN A 19 12.67 0.90 -13.74
CA GLN A 19 13.05 -0.08 -12.72
C GLN A 19 11.94 -1.11 -12.44
N LEU A 20 10.66 -0.70 -12.44
CA LEU A 20 9.56 -1.66 -12.29
C LEU A 20 9.45 -2.61 -13.48
N HIS A 21 9.67 -2.11 -14.70
CA HIS A 21 9.67 -2.97 -15.90
C HIS A 21 10.78 -4.01 -15.87
N ASP A 22 11.99 -3.63 -15.44
CA ASP A 22 13.12 -4.55 -15.29
C ASP A 22 12.82 -5.66 -14.26
N LEU A 23 11.98 -5.38 -13.27
CA LEU A 23 11.58 -6.32 -12.21
C LEU A 23 10.28 -7.07 -12.53
N GLY A 24 9.70 -6.92 -13.72
CA GLY A 24 8.33 -7.37 -14.05
C GLY A 24 8.03 -8.82 -13.69
N SER A 25 8.91 -9.77 -14.01
CA SER A 25 8.73 -11.20 -13.65
C SER A 25 8.69 -11.43 -12.13
N THR A 26 9.53 -10.70 -11.38
CA THR A 26 9.56 -10.74 -9.91
C THR A 26 8.28 -10.15 -9.32
N LEU A 27 7.77 -9.07 -9.91
CA LEU A 27 6.50 -8.46 -9.48
C LEU A 27 5.34 -9.44 -9.66
N VAL A 28 5.21 -10.04 -10.85
CA VAL A 28 4.14 -11.00 -11.16
C VAL A 28 4.20 -12.23 -10.25
N ALA A 29 5.40 -12.78 -10.00
CA ALA A 29 5.56 -13.92 -9.09
C ALA A 29 5.12 -13.59 -7.65
N ARG A 30 5.17 -12.32 -7.25
CA ARG A 30 4.70 -11.80 -5.97
C ARG A 30 3.22 -11.40 -5.98
N GLY A 31 2.52 -11.54 -7.10
CA GLY A 31 1.13 -11.10 -7.26
C GLY A 31 0.98 -9.59 -7.42
N MET A 32 2.03 -8.87 -7.82
CA MET A 32 1.97 -7.45 -8.14
C MET A 32 1.87 -7.25 -9.65
N TRP A 33 0.86 -6.50 -10.11
CA TRP A 33 0.66 -6.18 -11.52
C TRP A 33 0.54 -4.68 -11.74
N VAL A 34 1.39 -4.13 -12.60
CA VAL A 34 1.26 -2.74 -13.05
C VAL A 34 0.08 -2.67 -14.02
N MET A 35 -1.02 -2.05 -13.60
CA MET A 35 -2.24 -1.88 -14.39
C MET A 35 -2.18 -0.64 -15.29
N GLN A 36 -1.49 0.40 -14.82
CA GLN A 36 -1.28 1.67 -15.53
C GLN A 36 0.09 2.24 -15.15
N ALA A 37 0.80 2.81 -16.11
CA ALA A 37 2.04 3.55 -15.88
C ALA A 37 2.13 4.71 -16.88
N GLU A 38 1.42 5.80 -16.58
CA GLU A 38 1.35 6.99 -17.42
C GLU A 38 1.51 8.23 -16.54
N PHE A 39 2.51 9.06 -16.80
CA PHE A 39 2.81 10.21 -15.94
C PHE A 39 1.57 11.12 -15.76
N PRO A 40 1.20 11.51 -14.52
CA PRO A 40 1.94 11.31 -13.27
C PRO A 40 1.53 10.07 -12.46
N VAL A 41 0.79 9.13 -13.02
CA VAL A 41 0.13 8.05 -12.29
C VAL A 41 0.75 6.68 -12.59
N VAL A 42 1.02 5.92 -11.54
CA VAL A 42 1.21 4.47 -11.62
C VAL A 42 0.10 3.80 -10.82
N LYS A 43 -0.50 2.73 -11.35
CA LYS A 43 -1.48 1.90 -10.65
C LYS A 43 -0.98 0.47 -10.58
N VAL A 44 -0.94 -0.09 -9.38
CA VAL A 44 -0.47 -1.46 -9.14
C VAL A 44 -1.51 -2.26 -8.36
N ALA A 45 -1.96 -3.37 -8.94
CA ALA A 45 -2.81 -4.36 -8.27
C ALA A 45 -1.98 -5.32 -7.41
N PHE A 46 -2.55 -5.76 -6.29
CA PHE A 46 -1.95 -6.75 -5.41
C PHE A 46 -2.89 -7.95 -5.26
N ALA A 47 -2.39 -9.14 -5.60
CA ALA A 47 -3.14 -10.38 -5.52
C ALA A 47 -2.67 -11.31 -4.40
N THR A 48 -3.56 -12.20 -3.96
CA THR A 48 -3.35 -13.18 -2.89
C THR A 48 -2.75 -14.49 -3.42
N VAL A 49 -1.56 -14.44 -4.02
CA VAL A 49 -0.94 -15.59 -4.70
C VAL A 49 -0.66 -16.80 -3.79
N ASN A 50 -0.57 -16.57 -2.47
CA ASN A 50 -0.28 -17.57 -1.44
C ASN A 50 -1.49 -18.42 -1.01
N CYS A 51 -2.68 -18.18 -1.56
CA CYS A 51 -3.87 -18.97 -1.23
C CYS A 51 -4.79 -19.19 -2.43
N ARG A 52 -5.94 -19.86 -2.20
CA ARG A 52 -6.99 -20.05 -3.21
C ARG A 52 -8.37 -19.74 -2.60
N PRO A 53 -9.32 -19.20 -3.40
CA PRO A 53 -9.10 -18.69 -4.76
C PRO A 53 -8.18 -17.46 -4.76
N TRP A 54 -7.49 -17.21 -5.87
CA TRP A 54 -6.76 -15.97 -6.04
C TRP A 54 -7.73 -14.80 -6.13
N THR A 55 -7.46 -13.74 -5.38
CA THR A 55 -8.24 -12.51 -5.39
C THR A 55 -7.31 -11.31 -5.56
N ILE A 56 -7.83 -10.21 -6.09
CA ILE A 56 -7.17 -8.90 -6.11
C ILE A 56 -7.88 -8.02 -5.07
N PRO A 57 -7.52 -8.10 -3.78
CA PRO A 57 -8.22 -7.40 -2.70
C PRO A 57 -8.20 -5.87 -2.84
N PHE A 58 -7.16 -5.30 -3.45
CA PHE A 58 -7.02 -3.86 -3.67
C PHE A 58 -5.95 -3.58 -4.73
N ALA A 59 -5.96 -2.36 -5.24
CA ALA A 59 -4.85 -1.76 -5.95
C ALA A 59 -4.38 -0.51 -5.20
N VAL A 60 -3.19 -0.02 -5.55
CA VAL A 60 -2.74 1.30 -5.12
C VAL A 60 -2.52 2.19 -6.33
N ARG A 61 -3.04 3.42 -6.25
CA ARG A 61 -2.79 4.50 -7.20
C ARG A 61 -1.72 5.41 -6.61
N ILE A 62 -0.62 5.57 -7.33
CA ILE A 62 0.53 6.37 -6.93
C ILE A 62 0.60 7.61 -7.82
N ASP A 63 0.66 8.79 -7.21
CA ASP A 63 0.75 10.07 -7.90
C ASP A 63 2.13 10.72 -7.71
N PHE A 64 2.78 10.99 -8.84
CA PHE A 64 4.11 11.60 -8.95
C PHE A 64 4.08 13.13 -9.09
N THR A 65 2.91 13.77 -9.02
CA THR A 65 2.81 15.23 -9.02
C THR A 65 3.66 15.80 -7.88
N ASP A 66 4.51 16.78 -8.20
CA ASP A 66 5.49 17.38 -7.28
C ASP A 66 6.50 16.41 -6.66
N TYR A 67 6.68 15.21 -7.24
CA TYR A 67 7.64 14.24 -6.74
C TYR A 67 9.07 14.81 -6.79
N ASP A 68 9.80 14.57 -5.69
CA ASP A 68 11.08 15.15 -5.25
C ASP A 68 10.91 16.29 -4.24
N VAL A 69 10.02 17.25 -4.51
CA VAL A 69 9.67 18.30 -3.55
C VAL A 69 8.71 17.75 -2.49
N GLN A 70 7.78 16.91 -2.91
CA GLN A 70 6.90 16.15 -2.04
C GLN A 70 7.13 14.64 -2.22
N PRO A 71 6.78 13.83 -1.21
CA PRO A 71 6.77 12.38 -1.38
C PRO A 71 5.62 11.95 -2.30
N LEU A 72 5.67 10.67 -2.71
CA LEU A 72 4.60 10.07 -3.51
C LEU A 72 3.29 10.03 -2.71
N ALA A 73 2.20 10.43 -3.36
CA ALA A 73 0.87 10.18 -2.80
C ALA A 73 0.45 8.76 -3.16
N ILE A 74 0.00 8.00 -2.16
CA ILE A 74 -0.50 6.64 -2.33
C ILE A 74 -1.94 6.60 -1.84
N THR A 75 -2.82 6.14 -2.72
CA THR A 75 -4.23 5.92 -2.42
C THR A 75 -4.55 4.45 -2.65
N PHE A 76 -5.25 3.82 -1.71
CA PHE A 76 -5.80 2.49 -1.89
C PHE A 76 -7.11 2.58 -2.67
N VAL A 77 -7.22 1.84 -3.76
CA VAL A 77 -8.36 1.90 -4.68
C VAL A 77 -8.87 0.51 -5.00
N GLU A 78 -10.15 0.44 -5.37
CA GLU A 78 -10.74 -0.73 -5.96
C GLU A 78 -10.06 -0.97 -7.33
N PRO A 79 -9.57 -2.21 -7.61
CA PRO A 79 -8.72 -2.47 -8.76
C PRO A 79 -9.29 -2.11 -10.13
N PHE A 80 -10.60 -2.23 -10.32
CA PHE A 80 -11.23 -2.13 -11.65
C PHE A 80 -11.96 -0.81 -11.90
N THR A 81 -12.30 -0.07 -10.84
CA THR A 81 -13.11 1.16 -10.90
C THR A 81 -12.37 2.41 -10.46
N ASP A 82 -11.16 2.28 -9.90
CA ASP A 82 -10.37 3.39 -9.34
C ASP A 82 -11.03 4.14 -8.17
N ARG A 83 -12.14 3.63 -7.66
CA ARG A 83 -12.79 4.18 -6.47
C ARG A 83 -11.90 3.97 -5.25
N GLU A 84 -11.66 5.03 -4.49
CA GLU A 84 -10.90 4.94 -3.24
C GLU A 84 -11.60 4.00 -2.25
N LEU A 85 -10.80 3.15 -1.60
CA LEU A 85 -11.29 2.20 -0.61
C LEU A 85 -11.48 2.89 0.74
N MET A 86 -12.66 2.74 1.30
CA MET A 86 -12.97 3.21 2.64
C MET A 86 -12.32 2.30 3.70
N PRO A 87 -12.07 2.79 4.93
CA PRO A 87 -11.46 1.99 5.99
C PRO A 87 -12.15 0.66 6.31
N ALA A 88 -13.47 0.59 6.10
CA ALA A 88 -14.29 -0.61 6.28
C ALA A 88 -14.16 -1.62 5.13
N GLU A 89 -13.74 -1.17 3.94
CA GLU A 89 -13.58 -2.00 2.75
C GLU A 89 -12.16 -2.58 2.65
N MET A 90 -11.20 -1.98 3.36
CA MET A 90 -9.82 -2.43 3.35
C MET A 90 -9.65 -3.79 4.05
N PRO A 91 -9.18 -4.83 3.33
CA PRO A 91 -9.15 -6.20 3.84
C PRO A 91 -7.98 -6.47 4.79
N THR A 92 -7.04 -5.53 4.94
CA THR A 92 -5.86 -5.63 5.80
C THR A 92 -5.51 -4.26 6.36
N LYS A 93 -4.88 -4.25 7.53
CA LYS A 93 -4.30 -3.06 8.16
C LYS A 93 -2.79 -2.93 7.93
N LEU A 94 -2.22 -3.79 7.08
CA LEU A 94 -0.79 -3.85 6.80
C LEU A 94 0.04 -3.95 8.10
N ARG A 95 -0.26 -4.95 8.93
CA ARG A 95 0.36 -5.09 10.26
C ARG A 95 1.84 -5.42 10.14
N ARG A 96 2.69 -4.59 10.74
CA ARG A 96 4.14 -4.76 10.81
C ARG A 96 4.56 -4.99 12.26
N ALA A 97 5.28 -6.08 12.51
CA ALA A 97 5.85 -6.33 13.84
C ALA A 97 6.80 -5.19 14.25
N VAL A 98 6.71 -4.76 15.50
CA VAL A 98 7.62 -3.78 16.08
C VAL A 98 8.90 -4.51 16.52
N PRO A 99 10.08 -4.16 15.99
CA PRO A 99 11.34 -4.78 16.42
C PRO A 99 11.56 -4.61 17.92
N GLY A 100 11.83 -5.70 18.63
CA GLY A 100 12.00 -5.69 20.09
C GLY A 100 10.72 -5.45 20.91
N GLY A 101 9.57 -5.24 20.25
CA GLY A 101 8.28 -5.10 20.91
C GLY A 101 7.68 -6.46 21.23
N ALA A 102 8.03 -7.02 22.39
CA ALA A 102 7.40 -8.22 22.92
C ALA A 102 6.79 -7.90 24.29
N MET A 103 5.50 -8.17 24.46
CA MET A 103 4.82 -8.07 25.75
C MET A 103 4.52 -9.47 26.27
N GLN A 104 4.87 -9.72 27.53
CA GLN A 104 4.48 -10.94 28.23
C GLN A 104 3.08 -10.73 28.83
N GLN A 105 2.12 -11.53 28.41
CA GLN A 105 0.79 -11.62 29.02
C GLN A 105 0.63 -12.95 29.75
N ILE A 106 -0.14 -12.97 30.83
CA ILE A 106 -0.53 -14.21 31.50
C ILE A 106 -1.89 -14.61 30.96
N GLU A 107 -1.98 -15.77 30.33
CA GLU A 107 -3.26 -16.34 29.88
C GLU A 107 -4.13 -16.77 31.07
N MET A 108 -5.42 -17.01 30.84
CA MET A 108 -6.35 -17.50 31.88
C MET A 108 -5.92 -18.82 32.52
N ASN A 109 -5.07 -19.61 31.85
CA ASN A 109 -4.49 -20.87 32.36
C ASN A 109 -3.23 -20.64 33.23
N GLY A 110 -2.83 -19.39 33.48
CA GLY A 110 -1.64 -19.01 34.26
C GLY A 110 -0.32 -19.13 33.49
N GLN A 111 -0.34 -19.49 32.20
CA GLN A 111 0.88 -19.60 31.40
C GLN A 111 1.27 -18.23 30.81
N PRO A 112 2.57 -17.89 30.83
CA PRO A 112 3.05 -16.71 30.15
C PRO A 112 3.05 -16.93 28.64
N VAL A 113 2.44 -16.00 27.90
CA VAL A 113 2.51 -15.93 26.45
C VAL A 113 3.19 -14.63 26.03
N LEU A 114 4.16 -14.77 25.12
CA LEU A 114 4.84 -13.63 24.52
C LEU A 114 4.04 -13.16 23.31
N MET A 115 3.39 -12.00 23.41
CA MET A 115 2.74 -11.34 22.28
C MET A 115 3.68 -10.35 21.63
N GLN A 116 3.92 -10.54 20.34
CA GLN A 116 4.66 -9.58 19.54
C GLN A 116 3.77 -8.37 19.23
N MET A 117 4.26 -7.18 19.58
CA MET A 117 3.59 -5.93 19.24
C MET A 117 3.64 -5.72 17.73
N ALA A 118 2.53 -5.23 17.17
CA ALA A 118 2.44 -4.86 15.77
C ALA A 118 1.89 -3.45 15.65
N MET A 119 2.40 -2.71 14.66
CA MET A 119 1.85 -1.44 14.23
C MET A 119 1.04 -1.61 12.95
N GLU A 120 -0.01 -0.83 12.79
CA GLU A 120 -0.82 -0.79 11.58
C GLU A 120 -0.29 0.30 10.64
N LEU A 121 0.10 -0.10 9.42
CA LEU A 121 0.61 0.85 8.42
C LEU A 121 -0.54 1.49 7.63
N TYR A 122 -1.69 0.82 7.48
CA TYR A 122 -2.89 1.48 6.97
C TYR A 122 -3.66 2.11 8.12
N GLN A 123 -3.71 3.43 8.15
CA GLN A 123 -4.36 4.21 9.21
C GLN A 123 -5.51 5.04 8.65
N HIS A 124 -6.43 5.42 9.52
CA HIS A 124 -7.56 6.30 9.17
C HIS A 124 -7.94 7.11 10.40
N TYR A 125 -8.63 8.22 10.20
CA TYR A 125 -9.16 9.04 11.28
C TYR A 125 -10.43 8.38 11.85
N PRO A 126 -10.45 7.90 13.11
CA PRO A 126 -11.61 7.18 13.64
C PRO A 126 -12.89 8.02 13.66
N GLN A 127 -12.75 9.35 13.79
CA GLN A 127 -13.86 10.30 13.80
C GLN A 127 -14.36 10.66 12.39
N MET A 128 -13.69 10.18 11.33
CA MET A 128 -14.04 10.46 9.93
C MET A 128 -14.10 9.16 9.10
N PRO A 129 -15.07 8.27 9.37
CA PRO A 129 -15.13 6.94 8.73
C PRO A 129 -15.40 6.99 7.22
N HIS A 130 -15.88 8.13 6.70
CA HIS A 130 -16.13 8.37 5.28
C HIS A 130 -14.94 8.96 4.54
N VAL A 131 -13.81 9.13 5.22
CA VAL A 131 -12.54 9.54 4.62
C VAL A 131 -11.69 8.27 4.42
N PRO A 132 -11.14 8.06 3.21
CA PRO A 132 -10.22 6.96 2.97
C PRO A 132 -9.06 6.96 3.96
N GLY A 133 -8.57 5.77 4.30
CA GLY A 133 -7.34 5.66 5.05
C GLY A 133 -6.12 5.94 4.18
N PHE A 134 -4.96 6.00 4.83
CA PHE A 134 -3.70 6.33 4.21
C PHE A 134 -2.59 5.38 4.67
N LEU A 135 -1.54 5.31 3.86
CA LEU A 135 -0.33 4.58 4.21
C LEU A 135 0.54 5.44 5.15
N CYS A 136 0.60 5.07 6.42
CA CYS A 136 1.41 5.72 7.45
C CYS A 136 2.85 5.17 7.40
N LEU A 137 3.61 5.63 6.41
CA LEU A 137 5.02 5.31 6.22
C LEU A 137 5.83 6.55 5.82
N PRO A 138 7.02 6.75 6.41
CA PRO A 138 8.01 7.67 5.87
C PRO A 138 8.19 7.47 4.36
N GLY A 139 8.28 8.57 3.62
CA GLY A 139 8.33 8.55 2.15
C GLY A 139 6.99 8.60 1.44
N THR A 140 5.87 8.65 2.17
CA THR A 140 4.54 8.89 1.61
C THR A 140 4.03 10.29 1.96
N ARG A 141 3.26 10.91 1.05
CA ARG A 141 2.73 12.26 1.24
C ARG A 141 1.84 12.36 2.47
N ALA A 142 0.97 11.38 2.67
CA ALA A 142 0.02 11.38 3.77
C ALA A 142 0.72 11.30 5.14
N TYR A 143 1.81 10.52 5.26
CA TYR A 143 2.62 10.48 6.46
C TYR A 143 3.18 11.86 6.82
N HIS A 144 3.87 12.52 5.88
CA HIS A 144 4.51 13.81 6.15
C HIS A 144 3.49 14.97 6.31
N ALA A 145 2.27 14.81 5.82
CA ALA A 145 1.19 15.78 6.02
C ALA A 145 0.44 15.59 7.36
N HIS A 146 0.63 14.46 8.05
CA HIS A 146 -0.11 14.14 9.26
C HIS A 146 0.44 14.90 10.48
N PRO A 147 -0.40 15.50 11.35
CA PRO A 147 0.07 16.28 12.52
C PRO A 147 1.00 15.54 13.47
N ALA A 148 0.84 14.21 13.59
CA ALA A 148 1.69 13.36 14.41
C ALA A 148 3.14 13.19 13.88
N HIS A 149 3.44 13.67 12.68
CA HIS A 149 4.75 13.52 12.01
C HIS A 149 5.39 14.87 11.63
N THR A 150 4.94 15.96 12.25
CA THR A 150 5.50 17.32 12.03
C THR A 150 6.99 17.44 12.37
N GLY A 151 7.52 16.54 13.22
CA GLY A 151 8.94 16.47 13.55
C GLY A 151 9.79 15.62 12.60
N ASP A 152 9.23 15.08 11.53
CA ASP A 152 9.92 14.17 10.60
C ASP A 152 9.80 14.65 9.13
N PRO A 153 10.66 15.59 8.70
CA PRO A 153 10.53 16.28 7.41
C PRO A 153 10.91 15.39 6.21
N TRP A 154 10.25 15.56 5.07
CA TRP A 154 10.51 14.77 3.85
C TRP A 154 11.95 14.91 3.32
N GLU A 155 12.57 16.07 3.55
CA GLU A 155 13.90 16.42 3.06
C GLU A 155 15.00 15.46 3.52
N ILE A 156 14.88 14.88 4.72
CA ILE A 156 15.87 13.91 5.23
C ILE A 156 15.65 12.51 4.64
N HIS A 157 14.46 12.22 4.13
CA HIS A 157 14.06 10.92 3.58
C HIS A 157 14.27 10.80 2.06
N ARG A 158 14.12 11.92 1.34
CA ARG A 158 14.20 11.94 -0.14
C ARG A 158 15.55 11.50 -0.70
N ALA A 159 16.62 11.62 0.08
CA ALA A 159 17.98 11.24 -0.32
C ALA A 159 18.30 9.75 -0.08
N VAL A 160 17.65 9.10 0.90
CA VAL A 160 17.97 7.73 1.35
C VAL A 160 17.09 6.66 0.70
N GLY A 161 16.08 7.07 -0.06
CA GLY A 161 15.30 6.17 -0.92
C GLY A 161 14.04 5.58 -0.28
N GLU A 162 13.62 6.06 0.89
CA GLU A 162 12.39 5.61 1.55
C GLU A 162 11.13 5.89 0.71
N GLY A 163 11.11 6.99 -0.05
CA GLY A 163 10.03 7.32 -0.98
C GLY A 163 10.18 6.80 -2.41
N LYS A 164 11.02 5.76 -2.64
CA LYS A 164 11.11 5.11 -3.97
C LYS A 164 9.87 4.26 -4.24
N LEU A 165 9.43 4.22 -5.50
CA LEU A 165 8.22 3.52 -5.90
C LEU A 165 8.28 2.04 -5.54
N PHE A 166 9.37 1.36 -5.92
CA PHE A 166 9.52 -0.06 -5.64
C PHE A 166 9.52 -0.38 -4.14
N ASN A 167 10.18 0.43 -3.31
CA ASN A 167 10.25 0.21 -1.85
C ASN A 167 8.87 0.33 -1.20
N LEU A 168 8.07 1.31 -1.65
CA LEU A 168 6.70 1.49 -1.18
C LEU A 168 5.81 0.32 -1.60
N LEU A 169 5.90 -0.10 -2.87
CA LEU A 169 5.17 -1.27 -3.38
C LEU A 169 5.58 -2.56 -2.66
N GLU A 170 6.87 -2.76 -2.41
CA GLU A 170 7.37 -3.91 -1.66
C GLU A 170 6.80 -3.93 -0.24
N THR A 171 6.73 -2.77 0.41
CA THR A 171 6.14 -2.67 1.76
C THR A 171 4.65 -3.00 1.74
N VAL A 172 3.91 -2.47 0.76
CA VAL A 172 2.48 -2.79 0.58
C VAL A 172 2.27 -4.26 0.32
N TRP A 173 3.08 -4.89 -0.53
CA TRP A 173 3.02 -6.34 -0.76
C TRP A 173 3.33 -7.13 0.51
N ARG A 174 4.47 -6.84 1.14
CA ARG A 174 5.02 -7.59 2.28
C ARG A 174 4.06 -7.65 3.47
N TYR A 175 3.36 -6.56 3.74
CA TYR A 175 2.43 -6.47 4.87
C TYR A 175 0.95 -6.53 4.46
N GLY A 176 0.65 -6.30 3.19
CA GLY A 176 -0.71 -6.29 2.65
C GLY A 176 -1.16 -7.67 2.19
N THR A 177 -0.62 -8.17 1.08
CA THR A 177 -1.11 -9.42 0.46
C THR A 177 -0.23 -10.64 0.72
N ALA A 178 1.08 -10.48 0.95
CA ALA A 178 1.96 -11.61 1.24
C ALA A 178 1.53 -12.42 2.49
N PRO A 179 1.05 -11.82 3.59
CA PRO A 179 0.60 -12.56 4.77
C PRO A 179 -0.76 -13.26 4.59
N ILE A 180 -1.50 -12.99 3.52
CA ILE A 180 -2.83 -13.56 3.29
C ILE A 180 -2.67 -14.99 2.76
N ASN A 181 -2.90 -15.96 3.65
CA ASN A 181 -2.76 -17.40 3.38
C ASN A 181 -4.11 -18.14 3.29
N GLN A 182 -5.23 -17.45 3.54
CA GLN A 182 -6.57 -18.02 3.42
C GLN A 182 -7.57 -16.94 3.02
N VAL A 183 -8.45 -17.26 2.06
CA VAL A 183 -9.62 -16.46 1.71
C VAL A 183 -10.85 -17.34 1.90
N LYS A 184 -11.85 -16.85 2.65
CA LYS A 184 -13.13 -17.54 2.82
C LYS A 184 -14.12 -16.94 1.83
N VAL A 185 -14.62 -17.74 0.89
CA VAL A 185 -15.60 -17.32 -0.12
C VAL A 185 -16.80 -18.25 -0.05
N ASN A 186 -18.00 -17.66 0.01
CA ASN A 186 -19.24 -18.38 -0.26
C ASN A 186 -19.62 -18.08 -1.71
N LEU A 187 -19.23 -18.97 -2.63
CA LEU A 187 -19.39 -18.74 -4.07
C LEU A 187 -20.62 -19.48 -4.60
N GLY A 188 -21.59 -18.73 -5.10
CA GLY A 188 -22.61 -19.21 -6.03
C GLY A 188 -22.38 -18.52 -7.37
N LEU A 189 -22.19 -19.29 -8.44
CA LEU A 189 -22.10 -18.76 -9.80
C LEU A 189 -23.45 -18.99 -10.48
N ASP A 190 -24.10 -17.91 -10.88
CA ASP A 190 -25.27 -17.95 -11.76
C ASP A 190 -24.88 -17.28 -13.08
N GLN A 191 -25.17 -17.93 -14.20
CA GLN A 191 -24.89 -17.41 -15.54
C GLN A 191 -26.19 -16.86 -16.11
N SER A 192 -26.31 -15.53 -16.22
CA SER A 192 -27.37 -14.93 -17.05
C SER A 192 -27.02 -15.04 -18.54
N GLU A 193 -28.02 -14.86 -19.41
CA GLU A 193 -27.94 -15.06 -20.87
C GLU A 193 -26.68 -14.45 -21.52
N VAL A 194 -26.20 -15.15 -22.55
CA VAL A 194 -25.01 -14.81 -23.34
C VAL A 194 -25.16 -13.43 -23.98
N PRO A 195 -24.17 -12.52 -23.87
CA PRO A 195 -24.19 -11.24 -24.58
C PRO A 195 -24.27 -11.46 -26.09
N ALA A 196 -25.21 -10.79 -26.76
CA ALA A 196 -25.41 -10.83 -28.22
C ALA A 196 -24.23 -10.25 -29.00
#